data_AF-A0A929HYI2-F1
#
_entry.id   AF-A0A929HYI2-F1
#
_cell.length_a   1.000
_cell.length_b   1.000
_cell.length_c   1.000
_cell.angle_alpha   90.00
_cell.angle_beta   90.00
_cell.angle_gamma   90.00
#
_symmetry.space_group_name_H-M   'P 1'
#
loop_
_entity.id
_entity.type
_entity.pdbx_description
1 polymer ?
#
loop_
_entity_poly.entity_id
_entity_poly.type
_entity_poly.pdbx_seq_one_letter_code
_entity_poly.pdbx_strand_id
1 'polypeptide(L)'
;TSLQSLRGVPVLTLEPSFLMTEKLITFLERKAGRDIFDAWYILNNAYPLDEMMLTKVYGNRPNFIATLLNVIQKADSKKILRDTGKLLSLDHRNWIKTSFLNDFQRLLSRKLKDQS
;
A
#
# COMPACT_ATOMS: atom_id res chain seq x y z
N THR A 1 5.45 -17.25 11.28
CA THR A 1 4.23 -16.87 12.01
C THR A 1 4.71 -16.17 13.26
N SER A 2 4.08 -15.06 13.60
CA SER A 2 4.52 -14.13 14.65
C SER A 2 3.52 -14.11 15.80
N LEU A 3 4.00 -13.97 17.04
CA LEU A 3 3.12 -13.79 18.20
C LEU A 3 2.90 -12.29 18.42
N GLN A 4 1.64 -11.84 18.33
CA GLN A 4 1.25 -10.44 18.51
C GLN A 4 0.28 -10.29 19.69
N SER A 5 0.27 -9.12 20.34
CA SER A 5 -0.66 -8.83 21.43
C SER A 5 -1.86 -8.03 20.91
N LEU A 6 -3.06 -8.60 21.02
CA LEU A 6 -4.31 -7.91 20.73
C LEU A 6 -5.03 -7.62 22.05
N ARG A 7 -4.93 -6.38 22.53
CA ARG A 7 -5.50 -5.94 23.82
C ARG A 7 -5.09 -6.85 24.99
N GLY A 8 -3.83 -7.29 25.01
CA GLY A 8 -3.29 -8.15 26.05
C GLY A 8 -3.50 -9.65 25.82
N VAL A 9 -4.25 -10.04 24.78
CA VAL A 9 -4.40 -11.45 24.39
C VAL A 9 -3.35 -11.80 23.34
N PRO A 10 -2.49 -12.81 23.58
CA PRO A 10 -1.54 -13.27 22.57
C PRO A 10 -2.27 -13.98 21.43
N VAL A 11 -1.96 -13.57 20.20
CA VAL A 11 -2.54 -14.12 18.97
C VAL A 11 -1.41 -14.51 18.04
N LEU A 12 -1.48 -15.74 17.50
CA LEU A 12 -0.57 -16.17 16.44
C LEU A 12 -1.03 -15.59 15.11
N THR A 13 -0.19 -14.79 14.48
CA THR A 13 -0.44 -14.16 13.18
C THR A 13 0.56 -14.64 12.14
N LEU A 14 0.31 -14.33 10.86
CA LEU A 14 1.38 -14.38 9.86
C LEU A 14 2.43 -13.30 10.18
N GLU A 15 3.63 -13.45 9.60
CA GLU A 15 4.67 -12.42 9.74
C GLU A 15 4.16 -11.09 9.17
N PRO A 16 4.31 -9.96 9.89
CA PRO A 16 3.86 -8.67 9.40
C PRO A 16 4.48 -8.30 8.04
N SER A 17 5.77 -8.56 7.83
CA SER A 17 6.44 -8.29 6.55
C SER A 17 5.80 -9.03 5.38
N PHE A 18 5.51 -10.31 5.58
CA PHE A 18 4.83 -11.16 4.60
C PHE A 18 3.43 -10.63 4.30
N LEU A 19 2.62 -10.36 5.33
CA LEU A 19 1.25 -9.85 5.18
C LEU A 19 1.21 -8.52 4.41
N MET A 20 2.12 -7.61 4.73
CA MET A 20 2.16 -6.28 4.09
C MET A 20 2.60 -6.40 2.63
N THR A 21 3.60 -7.23 2.32
CA THR A 21 4.02 -7.49 0.94
C THR A 21 2.91 -8.16 0.12
N GLU A 22 2.29 -9.23 0.63
CA GLU A 22 1.16 -9.92 -0.02
C GLU A 22 0.03 -8.96 -0.37
N LYS A 23 -0.30 -8.04 0.54
CA LYS A 23 -1.36 -7.04 0.31
C LYS A 23 -1.01 -6.08 -0.82
N LEU A 24 0.25 -5.64 -0.92
CA LEU A 24 0.71 -4.79 -2.02
C LEU A 24 0.73 -5.52 -3.37
N ILE A 25 1.02 -6.82 -3.37
CA ILE A 25 1.01 -7.64 -4.58
C ILE A 25 -0.42 -7.89 -5.05
N THR A 26 -1.31 -8.28 -4.13
CA THR A 26 -2.74 -8.47 -4.41
C THR A 26 -3.38 -7.20 -4.98
N PHE A 27 -2.99 -6.03 -4.46
CA PHE A 27 -3.40 -4.73 -5.02
C PHE A 27 -3.09 -4.64 -6.52
N LEU A 28 -1.88 -5.00 -6.95
CA LEU A 28 -1.44 -4.86 -8.34
C LEU A 28 -2.25 -5.74 -9.30
N GLU A 29 -2.82 -6.84 -8.82
CA GLU A 29 -3.71 -7.72 -9.58
C GLU A 29 -5.15 -7.19 -9.65
N ARG A 30 -5.77 -6.86 -8.51
CA ARG A 30 -7.20 -6.51 -8.42
C ARG A 30 -7.50 -5.05 -8.76
N LYS A 31 -6.58 -4.14 -8.40
CA LYS A 31 -6.69 -2.69 -8.55
C LYS A 31 -7.99 -2.12 -7.96
N ALA A 32 -8.46 -2.67 -6.84
CA ALA A 32 -9.62 -2.15 -6.13
C ALA A 32 -9.28 -0.86 -5.39
N GLY A 33 -10.26 0.03 -5.20
CA GLY A 33 -10.05 1.33 -4.56
C GLY A 33 -9.56 1.23 -3.12
N ARG A 34 -10.05 0.23 -2.37
CA ARG A 34 -9.59 -0.08 -1.01
C ARG A 34 -8.13 -0.52 -0.96
N ASP A 35 -7.74 -1.40 -1.88
CA ASP A 35 -6.38 -1.92 -1.92
C ASP A 35 -5.37 -0.81 -2.28
N ILE A 36 -5.77 0.16 -3.11
CA ILE A 36 -4.94 1.37 -3.39
C ILE A 36 -4.70 2.19 -2.12
N PHE A 37 -5.76 2.44 -1.34
CA PHE A 37 -5.64 3.19 -0.09
C PHE A 37 -4.76 2.46 0.92
N ASP A 38 -4.96 1.15 1.06
CA ASP A 38 -4.16 0.31 1.94
C ASP A 38 -2.69 0.29 1.52
N ALA A 39 -2.39 0.27 0.22
CA ALA A 39 -1.03 0.32 -0.29
C ALA A 39 -0.33 1.64 0.07
N TRP A 40 -1.01 2.78 -0.08
CA TRP A 40 -0.49 4.06 0.40
C TRP A 40 -0.24 4.02 1.90
N TYR A 41 -1.21 3.53 2.68
CA TYR A 41 -1.10 3.50 4.14
C TYR A 41 0.09 2.65 4.61
N ILE A 42 0.28 1.46 4.03
CA ILE A 42 1.40 0.58 4.33
C ILE A 42 2.74 1.28 4.06
N LEU A 43 2.87 1.88 2.88
CA LEU A 43 4.12 2.51 2.43
C LEU A 43 4.42 3.82 3.17
N ASN A 44 3.39 4.60 3.49
CA ASN A 44 3.51 5.87 4.20
C ASN A 44 3.94 5.67 5.66
N ASN A 45 3.47 4.59 6.29
CA ASN A 45 3.81 4.26 7.68
C ASN A 45 5.05 3.35 7.80
N ALA A 46 5.79 3.13 6.70
CA ALA A 46 7.02 2.35 6.68
C ALA A 46 6.89 0.95 7.32
N TYR A 47 5.75 0.29 7.14
CA TYR A 47 5.58 -1.09 7.57
C TYR A 47 6.64 -1.99 6.89
N PRO A 48 7.11 -3.04 7.59
CA PRO A 48 8.13 -3.92 7.05
C PRO A 48 7.60 -4.63 5.81
N LEU A 49 8.48 -4.85 4.83
CA LEU A 49 8.19 -5.62 3.62
C LEU A 49 9.15 -6.81 3.56
N ASP A 50 8.63 -7.94 3.08
CA ASP A 50 9.44 -9.09 2.70
C ASP A 50 10.17 -8.85 1.37
N GLU A 51 11.45 -8.48 1.44
CA GLU A 51 12.30 -8.22 0.28
C GLU A 51 12.57 -9.46 -0.58
N MET A 52 12.63 -10.64 0.03
CA MET A 52 12.82 -11.89 -0.72
C MET A 52 11.59 -12.16 -1.59
N MET A 53 10.41 -11.93 -1.04
CA MET A 53 9.16 -12.06 -1.78
C MET A 53 9.07 -11.02 -2.90
N LEU A 54 9.40 -9.75 -2.64
CA LEU A 54 9.43 -8.72 -3.68
C LEU A 54 10.40 -9.07 -4.82
N THR A 55 11.60 -9.52 -4.47
CA THR A 55 12.63 -9.94 -5.43
C THR A 55 12.16 -11.14 -6.25
N LYS A 56 11.48 -12.12 -5.64
CA LYS A 56 10.94 -13.28 -6.35
C LYS A 56 9.89 -12.90 -7.40
N VAL A 57 9.04 -11.91 -7.12
CA VAL A 57 7.92 -11.53 -8.00
C VAL A 57 8.30 -10.45 -9.01
N TYR A 58 9.10 -9.46 -8.63
CA TYR A 58 9.43 -8.29 -9.45
C TYR A 58 10.92 -8.18 -9.83
N GLY A 59 11.75 -9.12 -9.39
CA GLY A 59 13.19 -9.14 -9.61
C GLY A 59 13.97 -8.19 -8.68
N ASN A 60 13.42 -7.01 -8.38
CA ASN A 60 13.98 -6.08 -7.40
C ASN A 60 12.92 -5.06 -6.93
N ARG A 61 13.26 -4.34 -5.86
CA ARG A 61 12.39 -3.30 -5.27
C ARG A 61 12.12 -2.12 -6.22
N PRO A 62 13.09 -1.57 -6.97
CA PRO A 62 12.81 -0.50 -7.95
C PRO A 62 11.74 -0.87 -8.98
N ASN A 63 11.80 -2.08 -9.55
CA ASN A 63 10.79 -2.57 -10.50
C ASN A 63 9.40 -2.65 -9.87
N PHE A 64 9.32 -3.12 -8.63
CA PHE A 64 8.08 -3.14 -7.86
C PHE A 64 7.51 -1.73 -7.66
N ILE A 65 8.32 -0.76 -7.22
CA ILE A 65 7.90 0.65 -7.03
C ILE A 65 7.48 1.29 -8.36
N ALA A 66 8.21 1.03 -9.45
CA ALA A 66 7.84 1.50 -10.79
C ALA A 66 6.50 0.91 -11.25
N THR A 67 6.25 -0.37 -10.96
CA THR A 67 4.98 -1.03 -11.27
C THR A 67 3.83 -0.40 -10.47
N LEU A 68 4.01 -0.14 -9.18
CA LEU A 68 3.03 0.59 -8.37
C LEU A 68 2.74 1.97 -8.98
N LEU A 69 3.78 2.73 -9.30
CA LEU A 69 3.64 4.08 -9.85
C LEU A 69 2.80 4.08 -11.15
N ASN A 70 3.05 3.12 -12.04
CA ASN A 70 2.29 2.95 -13.28
C ASN A 70 0.80 2.65 -13.05
N VAL A 71 0.47 1.89 -12.00
CA VAL A 71 -0.94 1.62 -11.64
C VAL A 71 -1.58 2.86 -11.03
N ILE A 72 -0.88 3.55 -10.12
CA ILE A 72 -1.40 4.76 -9.46
C ILE A 72 -1.63 5.91 -10.44
N GLN A 73 -0.80 6.06 -11.46
CA GLN A 73 -1.02 7.05 -12.53
C GLN A 73 -2.34 6.85 -13.30
N LYS A 74 -2.86 5.61 -13.33
CA LYS A 74 -4.08 5.24 -14.03
C LYS A 74 -5.28 5.07 -13.10
N ALA A 75 -5.10 5.33 -11.80
CA ALA A 75 -6.14 5.12 -10.80
C ALA A 75 -7.20 6.22 -10.84
N ASP A 76 -8.45 5.86 -10.51
CA ASP A 76 -9.58 6.77 -10.43
C ASP A 76 -9.91 7.09 -8.96
N SER A 77 -9.79 8.36 -8.57
CA SER A 77 -10.10 8.82 -7.22
C SER A 77 -11.58 8.61 -6.86
N LYS A 78 -12.51 8.61 -7.83
CA LYS A 78 -13.93 8.32 -7.59
C LYS A 78 -14.15 6.86 -7.20
N LYS A 79 -13.48 5.92 -7.89
CA LYS A 79 -13.46 4.50 -7.52
C LYS A 79 -12.90 4.29 -6.11
N ILE A 80 -11.79 4.93 -5.79
CA ILE A 80 -11.19 4.86 -4.44
C ILE A 80 -12.18 5.34 -3.38
N LEU A 81 -12.77 6.51 -3.59
CA LEU A 81 -13.75 7.08 -2.67
C LEU A 81 -14.99 6.19 -2.51
N ARG A 82 -15.49 5.56 -3.57
CA ARG A 82 -16.64 4.66 -3.49
C ARG A 82 -16.31 3.44 -2.61
N ASP A 83 -15.12 2.88 -2.74
CA ASP A 83 -14.72 1.64 -2.10
C ASP A 83 -14.30 1.84 -0.62
N THR A 84 -13.80 3.04 -0.26
CA THR A 84 -13.29 3.36 1.09
C THR A 84 -14.07 4.42 1.86
N GLY A 85 -14.79 5.31 1.18
CA GLY A 85 -15.29 6.56 1.76
C GLY A 85 -16.26 6.41 2.92
N LYS A 86 -17.00 5.29 2.99
CA LYS A 86 -17.91 4.99 4.12
C LYS A 86 -17.17 4.76 5.44
N LEU A 87 -15.89 4.41 5.39
CA LEU A 87 -15.05 4.10 6.56
C LEU A 87 -14.16 5.28 6.99
N LEU A 88 -14.17 6.37 6.22
CA LEU A 88 -13.24 7.49 6.37
C LEU A 88 -13.94 8.74 6.90
N SER A 89 -13.17 9.60 7.60
CA SER A 89 -13.64 10.93 8.00
C SER A 89 -13.89 11.83 6.77
N LEU A 90 -14.60 12.95 6.98
CA LEU A 90 -14.84 13.92 5.92
C LEU A 90 -13.54 14.46 5.33
N ASP A 91 -12.54 14.74 6.17
CA ASP A 91 -11.24 15.26 5.74
C ASP A 91 -10.50 14.26 4.86
N HIS A 92 -10.45 12.98 5.26
CA HIS A 92 -9.84 11.94 4.43
C HIS A 92 -10.57 11.75 3.10
N ARG A 93 -11.90 11.85 3.08
CA ARG A 93 -12.67 11.81 1.83
C ARG A 93 -12.34 13.00 0.92
N ASN A 94 -12.19 14.20 1.49
CA ASN A 94 -11.83 15.39 0.74
C ASN A 94 -10.43 15.26 0.17
N TRP A 95 -9.48 14.81 0.99
CA TRP A 95 -8.11 14.55 0.55
C TRP A 95 -8.02 13.50 -0.57
N ILE A 96 -8.82 12.41 -0.51
CA ILE A 96 -8.92 11.42 -1.60
C ILE A 96 -9.34 12.06 -2.92
N LYS A 97 -10.28 13.01 -2.87
CA LYS A 97 -10.78 13.68 -4.07
C LYS A 97 -9.76 14.64 -4.68
N THR A 98 -8.93 15.29 -3.87
CA THR A 98 -8.12 16.43 -4.30
C THR A 98 -6.64 16.09 -4.50
N SER A 99 -6.05 15.30 -3.61
CA SER A 99 -4.59 15.28 -3.45
C SER A 99 -3.99 13.88 -3.31
N PHE A 100 -4.77 12.90 -2.86
CA PHE A 100 -4.29 11.56 -2.52
C PHE A 100 -3.40 10.90 -3.59
N LEU A 101 -3.85 10.86 -4.84
CA LEU A 101 -3.08 10.21 -5.91
C LEU A 101 -1.74 10.92 -6.16
N ASN A 102 -1.74 12.26 -6.11
CA ASN A 102 -0.51 13.05 -6.27
C ASN A 102 0.45 12.81 -5.09
N ASP A 103 -0.06 12.77 -3.87
CA ASP A 103 0.73 12.50 -2.67
C ASP A 103 1.31 11.08 -2.70
N PHE A 104 0.51 10.11 -3.16
CA PHE A 104 0.97 8.73 -3.31
C PHE A 104 2.05 8.61 -4.39
N GLN A 105 1.89 9.24 -5.55
CA GLN A 105 2.95 9.29 -6.56
C GLN A 105 4.23 9.91 -6.01
N ARG A 106 4.15 11.03 -5.27
CA ARG A 106 5.29 11.67 -4.61
C ARG A 106 5.97 10.77 -3.56
N LEU A 107 5.20 9.97 -2.83
CA LEU A 107 5.72 8.99 -1.88
C LEU A 107 6.53 7.91 -2.61
N LEU A 108 5.98 7.35 -3.70
CA LEU A 108 6.66 6.32 -4.50
C LEU A 108 7.92 6.86 -5.16
N SER A 109 7.88 8.06 -5.74
CA SER A 109 9.07 8.68 -6.35
C SER A 109 10.19 8.94 -5.34
N ARG A 110 9.87 9.30 -4.09
CA ARG A 110 10.87 9.44 -3.03
C ARG A 110 11.53 8.10 -2.70
N LYS A 111 10.71 7.06 -2.45
CA LYS A 111 11.20 5.71 -2.17
C LYS A 111 12.04 5.10 -3.30
N LEU A 112 11.84 5.53 -4.55
CA LEU A 112 12.68 5.12 -5.67
C LEU A 112 14.05 5.80 -5.65
N LYS A 113 14.11 7.09 -5.28
CA LYS A 113 15.34 7.89 -5.19
C LYS A 113 16.21 7.52 -4.00
N ASP A 114 15.61 7.17 -2.86
CA ASP A 114 16.32 6.77 -1.64
C ASP A 114 17.06 5.42 -1.77
N GLN A 115 17.09 4.83 -2.98
CA GLN A 115 17.74 3.56 -3.31
C GLN A 115 18.77 3.71 -4.44
N SER A 116 19.06 4.95 -4.87
CA SER A 116 20.03 5.32 -5.91
C SER A 116 21.35 5.81 -5.32
#